data_AF-A0A954F5A6-F1
#
_entry.id   AF-A0A954F5A6-F1
#
_cell.length_a   1.000
_cell.length_b   1.000
_cell.length_c   1.000
_cell.angle_alpha   90.00
_cell.angle_beta   90.00
_cell.angle_gamma   90.00
#
_symmetry.space_group_name_H-M   'P 1'
#
loop_
_entity.id
_entity.type
_entity.pdbx_description
1 polymer ?
#
loop_
_entity_poly.entity_id
_entity_poly.type
_entity_poly.pdbx_seq_one_letter_code
_entity_poly.pdbx_strand_id
1 'polypeptide(L)' 'WFDERLENAGYGVLRGTGVLHKEAAGWRIVHYSMTFAVPNSKVKGLVKLLDWNITPNEPAGDVGEGQ' A
#
# COMPACT_ATOMS: atom_id res chain seq x y z
N TRP A 1 -17.28 8.54 -4.35
CA TRP A 1 -15.83 8.31 -4.20
C TRP A 1 -15.11 9.46 -4.88
N PHE A 2 -13.84 9.69 -4.57
CA PHE A 2 -13.01 10.68 -5.22
C PHE A 2 -11.63 10.10 -5.52
N ASP A 3 -10.96 10.73 -6.48
CA ASP A 3 -9.60 10.44 -6.90
C ASP A 3 -8.91 11.76 -7.22
N GLU A 4 -7.78 12.00 -6.57
CA GLU A 4 -7.02 13.24 -6.66
C GLU A 4 -5.53 12.96 -6.96
N ARG A 5 -4.91 13.88 -7.68
CA ARG A 5 -3.46 13.97 -7.81
C ARG A 5 -2.97 15.12 -6.94
N LEU A 6 -1.99 14.83 -6.08
CA LEU A 6 -1.40 15.80 -5.16
C LEU A 6 0.10 15.93 -5.40
N GLU A 7 0.64 17.15 -5.33
CA GLU A 7 2.07 17.40 -5.36
C GLU A 7 2.53 17.86 -3.98
N ASN A 8 3.55 17.20 -3.44
CA ASN A 8 4.09 17.46 -2.11
C ASN A 8 5.61 17.68 -2.18
N ALA A 9 6.12 18.69 -1.46
CA ALA A 9 7.54 19.04 -1.49
C ALA A 9 8.48 17.93 -0.99
N GLY A 10 8.03 17.09 -0.04
CA GLY A 10 8.82 15.99 0.51
C GLY A 10 8.57 14.63 -0.15
N TYR A 11 7.31 14.36 -0.52
CA TYR A 11 6.90 13.05 -1.06
C TYR A 11 6.77 13.01 -2.59
N GLY A 12 6.85 14.16 -3.27
CA GLY A 12 6.65 14.25 -4.71
C GLY A 12 5.19 14.10 -5.12
N VAL A 13 4.96 13.40 -6.24
CA VAL A 13 3.61 13.19 -6.80
C VAL A 13 2.92 12.02 -6.10
N LEU A 14 1.72 12.29 -5.60
CA LEU A 14 0.87 11.36 -4.87
C LEU A 14 -0.47 11.17 -5.59
N ARG A 15 -1.12 10.04 -5.32
CA ARG A 15 -2.52 9.79 -5.72
C ARG A 15 -3.35 9.46 -4.47
N GLY A 16 -4.32 10.32 -4.20
CA GLY A 16 -5.30 10.15 -3.13
C GLY A 16 -6.57 9.55 -3.70
N THR A 17 -7.15 8.57 -3.01
CA THR A 17 -8.49 8.06 -3.32
C THR A 17 -9.31 7.96 -2.05
N GLY A 18 -10.62 8.11 -2.14
CA GLY A 18 -11.45 8.03 -0.96
C GLY A 18 -12.93 7.86 -1.22
N VAL A 19 -13.65 7.55 -0.15
CA VAL A 19 -15.11 7.38 -0.15
C VAL A 19 -15.73 8.51 0.65
N LEU A 20 -16.81 9.09 0.11
CA LEU A 20 -17.60 10.08 0.83
C LEU A 20 -18.95 9.45 1.21
N HIS A 21 -19.43 9.81 2.39
CA HIS A 21 -20.77 9.52 2.87
C HIS A 21 -21.59 10.82 2.87
N LYS A 22 -22.80 10.78 2.33
CA LYS A 22 -23.71 11.93 2.30
C LYS A 22 -24.52 11.96 3.59
N GLU A 23 -24.33 13.01 4.38
CA GLU A 23 -25.09 13.28 5.60
C GLU A 23 -25.97 14.52 5.39
N ALA A 24 -26.90 14.76 6.31
CA ALA A 24 -27.77 15.95 6.25
C ALA A 24 -26.97 17.27 6.28
N ALA A 25 -25.84 17.29 7.00
CA ALA A 25 -24.95 18.45 7.11
C ALA A 25 -23.95 18.59 5.94
N GLY A 26 -23.90 17.62 5.02
CA GLY A 26 -23.00 17.64 3.87
C GLY A 26 -22.26 16.32 3.64
N TRP A 27 -21.18 16.38 2.88
CA TRP A 27 -20.34 15.22 2.59
C TRP A 27 -19.25 15.06 3.64
N ARG A 28 -19.10 13.83 4.15
CA ARG A 28 -18.00 13.44 5.04
C ARG A 28 -17.10 12.41 4.33
N ILE A 29 -15.79 12.56 4.45
CA ILE A 29 -14.85 11.51 4.02
C ILE A 29 -14.85 10.39 5.07
N VAL A 30 -15.18 9.17 4.65
CA VAL A 30 -15.25 7.99 5.54
C VAL A 30 -14.10 7.01 5.31
N HIS A 31 -13.38 7.15 4.20
CA HIS A 31 -12.15 6.42 3.91
C HIS A 31 -11.25 7.28 3.04
N TYR A 32 -9.95 7.23 3.32
CA TYR A 32 -8.91 7.89 2.55
C TYR A 32 -7.68 6.99 2.44
N SER A 33 -7.19 6.81 1.22
CA SER A 33 -5.95 6.10 0.90
C SER A 33 -5.04 7.02 0.10
N MET A 34 -3.82 7.22 0.59
CA MET A 34 -2.78 7.98 -0.08
C MET A 34 -1.71 7.03 -0.60
N THR A 35 -1.38 7.14 -1.88
CA THR A 35 -0.42 6.25 -2.54
C THR A 35 0.64 7.05 -3.29
N PHE A 36 1.84 6.48 -3.37
CA PHE A 36 2.91 6.96 -4.25
C PHE A 36 3.50 5.77 -5.00
N ALA A 37 3.87 5.99 -6.26
CA ALA A 37 4.44 4.94 -7.09
C ALA A 37 5.93 4.78 -6.77
N VAL A 38 6.35 3.53 -6.53
CA VAL A 38 7.77 3.17 -6.41
C VAL A 38 8.21 2.55 -7.73
N PRO A 39 9.22 3.11 -8.43
CA PRO A 39 9.77 2.46 -9.62
C PRO A 39 10.29 1.07 -9.29
N ASN A 40 10.02 0.08 -10.16
CA ASN A 40 10.38 -1.32 -9.93
C ASN A 40 11.88 -1.51 -9.59
N SER A 41 12.76 -0.71 -10.22
CA SER A 41 14.21 -0.73 -9.96
C SER A 41 14.60 -0.33 -8.53
N LYS A 42 13.72 0.36 -7.80
CA LYS A 42 13.94 0.84 -6.43
C LYS A 42 13.35 -0.09 -5.37
N VAL A 43 12.50 -1.05 -5.75
CA VAL A 43 11.77 -1.92 -4.81
C VAL A 43 12.73 -2.74 -3.93
N LYS A 44 13.80 -3.32 -4.50
CA LYS A 44 14.77 -4.11 -3.71
C LYS A 44 15.44 -3.29 -2.59
N GLY A 45 15.81 -2.04 -2.90
CA GLY A 45 16.39 -1.13 -1.92
C GLY A 45 15.38 -0.71 -0.84
N LEU A 46 14.13 -0.47 -1.25
CA LEU A 46 13.05 -0.13 -0.33
C LEU A 46 12.74 -1.28 0.65
N VAL A 47 12.59 -2.51 0.17
CA VAL A 47 12.33 -3.70 1.01
C VAL A 47 13.43 -3.86 2.06
N LYS A 48 14.70 -3.70 1.66
CA LYS A 48 15.84 -3.74 2.58
C LYS A 48 15.82 -2.59 3.59
N LEU A 49 15.49 -1.37 3.16
CA LEU A 49 15.43 -0.20 4.04
C LEU A 49 14.33 -0.34 5.11
N LEU A 50 13.18 -0.90 4.72
CA LEU A 50 12.04 -1.12 5.62
C LEU A 50 12.24 -2.32 6.54
N ASP A 51 13.36 -3.04 6.42
CA ASP A 51 13.60 -4.33 7.07
C ASP A 51 12.39 -5.27 6.93
N TRP A 52 11.78 -5.25 5.74
CA TRP A 52 10.62 -6.09 5.44
C TRP A 52 11.12 -7.49 5.09
N ASN A 53 11.74 -8.14 6.07
CA ASN A 53 12.02 -9.56 6.05
C ASN A 53 10.69 -10.29 6.20
N ILE A 54 10.04 -10.51 5.07
CA ILE A 54 9.07 -11.60 4.95
C ILE A 54 9.90 -12.86 5.21
N THR A 55 9.91 -13.34 6.46
CA THR A 55 10.28 -14.73 6.70
C THR A 55 9.43 -15.53 5.73
N PRO A 56 10.02 -16.30 4.79
CA PRO A 56 9.23 -17.26 4.05
C PRO A 56 8.48 -18.05 5.11
N ASN A 57 7.15 -18.03 5.07
CA ASN A 57 6.39 -18.98 5.86
C ASN A 57 7.06 -20.33 5.61
N GLU A 58 7.45 -20.97 6.71
CA GLU A 58 8.03 -22.29 6.75
C GLU A 58 7.39 -23.14 5.64
N PRO A 59 8.18 -23.77 4.74
CA PRO A 59 7.59 -24.52 3.65
C PRO A 59 6.58 -25.49 4.25
N ALA A 60 5.34 -25.44 3.77
CA ALA A 60 4.29 -26.36 4.16
C ALA A 60 4.92 -27.75 4.19
N GLY A 61 4.91 -28.38 5.38
CA GLY A 61 5.75 -29.53 5.69
C GLY A 61 5.81 -30.50 4.54
N ASP A 62 7.02 -30.91 4.19
CA ASP A 62 7.29 -32.07 3.36
C ASP A 62 6.47 -33.23 3.95
N VAL A 63 5.33 -33.53 3.33
CA VAL A 63 4.50 -34.67 3.69
C VAL A 63 5.28 -35.84 3.14
N GLY A 64 6.15 -36.41 3.99
CA GLY A 64 7.09 -37.43 3.62
C GLY A 64 6.45 -38.45 2.68
N GLU A 65 6.98 -38.52 1.46
CA GLU A 65 6.77 -39.68 0.62
C GLU A 65 7.40 -40.85 1.38
N GLY A 66 6.54 -41.74 1.88
CA GLY A 66 6.97 -42.98 2.46
C GLY A 66 7.73 -43.79 1.43
N GLN A 67 8.97 -44.13 1.76
CA GLN A 67 9.60 -45.41 1.47
C GLN A 67 10.73 -45.68 2.47
#